data_AF-Q947E9-F1
#
_entry.id   AF-Q947E9-F1
#
_cell.length_a   1.000
_cell.length_b   1.000
_cell.length_c   1.000
_cell.angle_alpha   90.00
_cell.angle_beta   90.00
_cell.angle_gamma   90.00
#
_symmetry.space_group_name_H-M   'P 1'
#
loop_
_entity.id
_entity.type
_entity.pdbx_description
1 polymer ?
#
loop_
_entity_poly.entity_id
_entity_poly.type
_entity_poly.pdbx_seq_one_letter_code
_entity_poly.pdbx_strand_id
1 'polypeptide(L)'
;EPIDGKDLHVSVTMPSIEVGTVGGGTQLASQAACLNLLGVKGASRDSPGSNSRKLATIVAGSVLAGELSLMSAIAAGQLVNSHMKYNRSSKDVSKLAGPR
;
A
#
# COMPACT_ATOMS: atom_id res chain seq x y z
N GLU A 1 -24.32 -1.86 7.18
CA GLU A 1 -24.41 -0.88 8.28
C GLU A 1 -23.52 -1.36 9.42
N PRO A 2 -22.95 -0.45 10.24
CA PRO A 2 -22.15 -0.83 11.41
C PRO A 2 -22.98 -1.67 12.38
N ILE A 3 -22.44 -2.79 12.87
CA ILE A 3 -23.12 -3.61 13.88
C ILE A 3 -22.99 -2.88 15.22
N ASP A 4 -24.12 -2.51 15.82
CA ASP A 4 -24.23 -1.88 17.16
C ASP A 4 -23.42 -0.58 17.37
N GLY A 5 -23.04 0.12 16.29
CA GLY A 5 -22.29 1.38 16.36
C GLY A 5 -20.83 1.25 16.85
N LYS A 6 -20.30 0.03 16.92
CA LYS A 6 -18.92 -0.25 17.34
C LYS A 6 -17.96 -0.50 16.17
N ASP A 7 -18.50 -0.75 14.99
CA ASP A 7 -17.70 -0.99 13.78
C ASP A 7 -17.26 0.32 13.12
N LEU A 8 -16.09 0.27 12.49
CA LEU A 8 -15.58 1.38 11.68
C LEU A 8 -15.86 1.11 10.19
N HIS A 9 -16.75 1.93 9.60
CA HIS A 9 -16.94 1.94 8.15
C HIS A 9 -15.92 2.87 7.47
N VAL A 10 -15.13 2.31 6.55
CA VAL A 10 -14.13 3.04 5.76
C VAL A 10 -14.26 2.69 4.28
N SER A 11 -14.08 3.70 3.44
CA SER A 11 -14.15 3.56 1.98
C SER A 11 -13.19 4.53 1.31
N VAL A 12 -12.61 4.12 0.18
CA VAL A 12 -11.86 5.00 -0.72
C VAL A 12 -12.52 5.00 -2.09
N THR A 13 -12.56 6.16 -2.73
CA THR A 13 -13.00 6.29 -4.12
C THR A 13 -11.85 6.87 -4.93
N MET A 14 -11.41 6.14 -5.94
CA MET A 14 -10.29 6.51 -6.81
C MET A 14 -10.76 6.39 -8.26
N PRO A 15 -11.34 7.46 -8.85
CA PRO A 15 -12.02 7.38 -10.15
C PRO A 15 -11.06 7.22 -11.34
N SER A 16 -9.78 7.50 -11.14
CA SER A 16 -8.75 7.55 -12.17
C SER A 16 -7.53 6.74 -11.73
N ILE A 17 -7.64 5.40 -11.77
CA ILE A 17 -6.49 4.51 -11.57
C ILE A 17 -6.04 4.00 -12.95
N GLU A 18 -5.02 4.63 -13.52
CA GLU A 18 -4.41 4.20 -14.78
C GLU A 18 -3.35 3.12 -14.53
N VAL A 19 -3.74 1.85 -14.68
CA VAL A 19 -2.83 0.71 -14.50
C VAL A 19 -2.99 -0.33 -15.62
N GLY A 20 -1.92 -1.09 -15.85
CA GLY A 20 -1.90 -2.17 -16.84
C GLY A 20 -0.99 -3.32 -16.42
N THR A 21 -1.30 -4.51 -16.93
CA THR A 21 -0.54 -5.75 -16.64
C THR A 21 0.21 -6.30 -17.86
N VAL A 22 0.19 -5.56 -18.97
CA VAL A 22 0.83 -5.87 -20.25
C VAL A 22 1.46 -4.60 -20.82
N GLY A 23 2.61 -4.74 -21.50
CA GLY A 23 3.28 -3.64 -22.20
C GLY A 23 4.20 -2.80 -21.32
N GLY A 24 4.99 -1.94 -21.96
CA GLY A 24 5.96 -1.07 -21.29
C GLY A 24 6.86 -1.82 -20.31
N GLY A 25 7.00 -1.27 -19.10
CA GLY A 25 7.85 -1.83 -18.04
C GLY A 25 7.35 -3.14 -17.40
N THR A 26 6.12 -3.59 -17.69
CA THR A 26 5.56 -4.82 -17.07
C THR A 26 6.30 -6.10 -17.47
N GLN A 27 7.13 -6.05 -18.50
CA GLN A 27 7.92 -7.17 -19.01
C GLN A 27 9.31 -7.28 -18.37
N LEU A 28 9.76 -6.23 -17.68
CA LEU A 28 11.05 -6.21 -16.99
C LEU A 28 11.01 -7.19 -15.81
N ALA A 29 12.15 -7.85 -15.52
CA ALA A 29 12.21 -8.99 -14.62
C ALA A 29 11.60 -8.71 -13.23
N SER A 30 11.99 -7.61 -12.59
CA SER A 30 11.52 -7.26 -11.24
C SER A 30 10.02 -6.91 -11.24
N GLN A 31 9.56 -6.14 -12.21
CA GLN A 31 8.15 -5.74 -12.35
C GLN A 31 7.26 -6.94 -12.64
N ALA A 32 7.71 -7.83 -13.54
CA ALA A 32 7.03 -9.08 -13.84
C ALA A 32 6.95 -10.00 -12.62
N ALA A 33 8.02 -10.08 -11.81
CA ALA A 33 8.02 -10.84 -10.56
C ALA A 33 6.99 -10.28 -9.56
N CYS A 34 6.90 -8.96 -9.39
CA CYS A 34 5.89 -8.33 -8.54
C CYS A 34 4.46 -8.59 -9.05
N LEU A 35 4.22 -8.48 -10.36
CA LEU A 35 2.91 -8.77 -10.95
C LEU A 35 2.54 -10.27 -10.83
N ASN A 36 3.53 -11.16 -10.88
CA ASN A 36 3.34 -12.60 -10.63
C ASN A 36 2.98 -12.85 -9.16
N LEU A 37 3.65 -12.19 -8.22
CA LEU A 37 3.34 -12.29 -6.78
C LEU A 37 1.88 -11.91 -6.50
N LEU A 38 1.38 -10.88 -7.17
CA LEU A 38 -0.01 -10.44 -7.08
C LEU A 38 -0.98 -11.29 -7.94
N GLY A 39 -0.46 -12.24 -8.73
CA GLY A 39 -1.25 -13.11 -9.59
C GLY A 39 -2.01 -12.37 -10.69
N VAL A 40 -1.43 -11.30 -11.25
CA VAL A 40 -2.05 -10.44 -12.28
C VAL A 40 -1.15 -10.20 -13.49
N LYS A 41 0.03 -10.84 -13.58
CA LYS A 41 0.95 -10.65 -14.71
C LYS A 41 0.32 -11.04 -16.04
N GLY A 42 0.50 -10.20 -17.05
CA GLY A 42 0.14 -10.50 -18.43
C GLY A 42 -1.35 -10.31 -18.74
N ALA A 43 -1.72 -10.69 -19.96
CA ALA A 43 -3.10 -10.69 -20.41
C ALA A 43 -3.87 -11.84 -19.73
N SER A 44 -5.08 -11.56 -19.28
CA SER A 44 -5.98 -12.60 -18.77
C SER A 44 -6.47 -13.47 -19.92
N ARG A 45 -6.47 -14.79 -19.71
CA ARG A 45 -6.94 -15.78 -20.70
C ARG A 45 -8.47 -15.90 -20.71
N ASP A 46 -9.11 -15.67 -19.56
CA ASP A 46 -10.55 -15.85 -19.39
C ASP A 46 -11.34 -14.61 -19.82
N SER A 47 -10.83 -13.42 -19.49
CA SER A 47 -11.53 -12.15 -19.76
C SER A 47 -10.54 -11.00 -19.95
N PRO A 48 -10.46 -10.41 -21.16
CA PRO A 48 -9.59 -9.27 -21.42
C PRO A 48 -9.77 -8.13 -20.39
N GLY A 49 -8.64 -7.63 -19.89
CA GLY A 49 -8.57 -6.57 -18.89
C GLY A 49 -8.87 -7.00 -17.44
N SER A 50 -9.24 -8.27 -17.16
CA SER A 50 -9.56 -8.67 -15.77
C SER A 50 -8.35 -8.58 -14.84
N ASN A 51 -7.15 -8.88 -15.33
CA ASN A 51 -5.90 -8.71 -14.57
C ASN A 51 -5.64 -7.24 -14.21
N SER A 52 -5.82 -6.30 -15.16
CA SER A 52 -5.69 -4.86 -14.89
C SER A 52 -6.73 -4.36 -13.90
N ARG A 53 -7.99 -4.81 -14.01
CA ARG A 53 -9.05 -4.50 -13.03
C ARG A 53 -8.68 -5.02 -11.63
N LYS A 54 -8.20 -6.25 -11.53
CA LYS A 54 -7.73 -6.84 -10.26
C LYS A 54 -6.55 -6.05 -9.68
N LEU A 55 -5.58 -5.64 -10.50
CA LEU A 55 -4.49 -4.77 -10.06
C LEU A 55 -5.01 -3.43 -9.54
N ALA A 56 -5.97 -2.79 -10.23
CA ALA A 56 -6.59 -1.54 -9.76
C ALA A 56 -7.30 -1.73 -8.40
N THR A 57 -8.00 -2.85 -8.20
CA THR A 57 -8.60 -3.20 -6.91
C THR A 57 -7.56 -3.40 -5.81
N ILE A 58 -6.44 -4.07 -6.11
CA ILE A 58 -5.33 -4.25 -5.16
C ILE A 58 -4.73 -2.89 -4.77
N VAL A 59 -4.55 -1.98 -5.74
CA VAL A 59 -4.07 -0.62 -5.47
C VAL A 59 -5.04 0.11 -4.53
N ALA A 60 -6.33 0.15 -4.86
CA ALA A 60 -7.33 0.81 -4.02
C ALA A 60 -7.42 0.20 -2.61
N GLY A 61 -7.38 -1.14 -2.49
CA GLY A 61 -7.37 -1.83 -1.20
C GLY A 61 -6.10 -1.52 -0.38
N SER A 62 -4.96 -1.42 -1.05
CA SER A 62 -3.68 -1.06 -0.41
C SER A 62 -3.68 0.39 0.08
N VAL A 63 -4.27 1.32 -0.69
CA VAL A 63 -4.50 2.70 -0.26
C VAL A 63 -5.42 2.73 0.97
N LEU A 64 -6.58 2.05 0.92
CA LEU A 64 -7.50 1.98 2.06
C LEU A 64 -6.81 1.48 3.34
N ALA A 65 -6.00 0.42 3.22
CA ALA A 65 -5.24 -0.13 4.35
C ALA A 65 -4.19 0.86 4.89
N GLY A 66 -3.49 1.56 3.99
CA GLY A 66 -2.53 2.60 4.36
C GLY A 66 -3.19 3.78 5.09
N GLU A 67 -4.29 4.29 4.55
CA GLU A 67 -5.07 5.39 5.16
C GLU A 67 -5.59 5.00 6.54
N LEU A 68 -6.15 3.79 6.69
CA LEU A 68 -6.63 3.29 7.97
C LEU A 68 -5.48 3.21 9.00
N SER A 69 -4.33 2.65 8.61
CA SER A 69 -3.17 2.53 9.48
C SER A 69 -2.62 3.90 9.89
N LEU A 70 -2.52 4.85 8.94
CA LEU A 70 -2.00 6.18 9.19
C LEU A 70 -2.93 6.99 10.10
N MET A 71 -4.23 7.02 9.79
CA MET A 71 -5.22 7.70 10.62
C MET A 71 -5.27 7.12 12.04
N SER A 72 -5.17 5.80 12.19
CA SER A 72 -5.10 5.15 13.51
C SER A 72 -3.87 5.60 14.29
N ALA A 73 -2.69 5.66 13.65
CA ALA A 73 -1.46 6.11 14.29
C ALA A 73 -1.51 7.59 14.71
N ILE A 74 -2.16 8.45 13.92
CA ILE A 74 -2.39 9.86 14.26
C ILE A 74 -3.34 9.97 15.46
N ALA A 75 -4.49 9.28 15.40
CA ALA A 75 -5.49 9.30 16.47
C ALA A 75 -4.93 8.78 17.80
N ALA A 76 -4.03 7.79 17.76
CA ALA A 76 -3.37 7.25 18.94
C ALA A 76 -2.10 8.01 19.39
N GLY A 77 -1.68 9.06 18.66
CA GLY A 77 -0.44 9.80 18.96
C GLY A 77 0.85 8.99 18.73
N GLN A 78 0.80 7.92 17.94
CA GLN A 78 1.91 6.96 17.73
C GLN A 78 2.76 7.24 16.49
N LEU A 79 2.36 8.22 15.65
CA LEU A 79 3.02 8.50 14.38
C LEU A 79 4.52 8.81 14.55
N VAL A 80 4.88 9.78 15.40
CA VAL A 80 6.28 10.20 15.60
C VAL A 80 7.15 9.08 16.14
N ASN A 81 6.64 8.31 17.11
CA ASN A 81 7.38 7.17 17.69
C ASN A 81 7.70 6.12 16.62
N SER A 82 6.71 5.80 15.76
CA SER A 82 6.90 4.86 14.66
C SER A 82 7.93 5.36 13.64
N HIS A 83 7.91 6.66 13.30
CA HIS A 83 8.92 7.27 12.45
C HIS A 83 10.34 7.18 13.04
N MET A 84 10.50 7.51 14.33
CA MET A 84 11.81 7.46 14.98
C MET A 84 12.37 6.04 15.07
N LYS A 85 11.50 5.03 15.20
CA LYS A 85 11.90 3.63 15.30
C LYS A 85 12.23 2.98 13.95
N TYR A 86 11.40 3.21 12.93
CA TYR A 86 11.46 2.44 11.68
C TYR A 86 11.99 3.24 10.49
N ASN A 87 11.83 4.57 10.50
CA ASN A 87 12.20 5.44 9.38
C ASN A 87 13.47 6.27 9.66
N ARG A 88 14.09 6.11 10.84
CA ARG A 88 15.35 6.75 11.19
C ARG A 88 16.32 5.72 11.73
N SER A 89 17.58 5.79 11.28
CA SER A 89 18.63 4.91 11.78
C SER A 89 18.89 5.21 13.26
N SER A 90 18.84 4.19 14.11
CA SER A 90 19.26 4.29 15.52
C SER A 90 20.75 4.68 15.66
N LYS A 91 21.56 4.51 14.59
CA LYS A 91 22.93 5.03 14.55
C LYS A 91 22.98 6.57 14.54
N ASP A 92 22.02 7.24 13.89
CA ASP A 92 21.98 8.71 13.87
C ASP A 92 21.61 9.28 15.24
N VAL A 93 20.75 8.58 15.99
CA VAL A 93 20.36 8.96 17.36
C VAL A 93 21.55 8.81 18.33
N SER A 94 22.37 7.76 18.18
CA SER A 94 23.56 7.56 19.01
C SER A 94 24.67 8.60 18.76
N LYS A 95 24.76 9.16 17.55
CA LYS A 95 25.76 10.18 17.19
C LYS A 95 25.50 11.55 17.82
N LEU A 96 24.23 11.87 18.09
CA LEU A 96 23.79 13.10 18.75
C LEU A 96 23.95 13.04 20.28
N ALA A 97 24.12 11.84 20.85
CA ALA A 97 24.30 11.61 22.29
C ALA A 97 25.79 11.44 22.67
N GLY A 98 26.71 12.01 21.89
CA GLY A 98 28.15 12.03 22.22
C GLY A 98 28.41 12.68 23.59
N PRO A 99 29.48 12.26 24.30
CA PRO A 99 29.70 12.64 25.69
C PRO A 99 29.84 14.15 25.81
N ARG A 100 29.07 14.73 26.74
CA ARG A 100 29.29 16.10 27.22
C ARG A 100 30.62 16.19 27.94
#